data_AF-A8ZVA7-F1
#
_entry.id   AF-A8ZVA7-F1
#
_cell.length_a   1.000
_cell.length_b   1.000
_cell.length_c   1.000
_cell.angle_alpha   90.00
_cell.angle_beta   90.00
_cell.angle_gamma   90.00
#
_symmetry.space_group_name_H-M   'P 1'
#
loop_
_entity.id
_entity.type
_entity.pdbx_description
1 polymer ?
#
loop_
_entity_poly.entity_id
_entity_poly.type
_entity_poly.pdbx_seq_one_letter_code
_entity_poly.pdbx_strand_id
1 'polypeptide(L)'
;MPEWTEKEIADKKLMAPCGLYCGTCGVYIATRDNNKKFKAVLGGLYGTRPEETECLGCMQADPPEKLYAFCRACTIRECVSQKGYYSCHQCDQWPCDQITTFGLATGRRVMQHAIPLWREKVAEHGDEKGSIEWARAECRRYHCPDCGNPLFRGAQRCRACGRSVADDLDGSL
;
A
#
# COMPACT_ATOMS: atom_id res chain seq x y z
N MET A 1 -3.03 -2.95 16.47
CA MET A 1 -3.61 -2.41 15.23
C MET A 1 -4.83 -3.25 15.01
N PRO A 2 -5.99 -2.62 14.85
CA PRO A 2 -7.22 -3.34 14.57
C PRO A 2 -7.13 -4.02 13.21
N GLU A 3 -7.93 -5.07 13.05
CA GLU A 3 -8.20 -5.71 11.77
C GLU A 3 -8.78 -4.71 10.75
N TRP A 4 -8.60 -5.00 9.47
CA TRP A 4 -9.21 -4.23 8.39
C TRP A 4 -10.70 -4.54 8.29
N THR A 5 -11.50 -3.49 8.14
CA THR A 5 -12.95 -3.67 7.92
C THR A 5 -13.26 -3.94 6.45
N GLU A 6 -14.39 -4.58 6.14
CA GLU A 6 -14.84 -4.76 4.75
C GLU A 6 -14.98 -3.43 4.00
N LYS A 7 -15.45 -2.39 4.70
CA LYS A 7 -15.57 -1.04 4.12
C LYS A 7 -14.20 -0.48 3.72
N GLU A 8 -13.18 -0.73 4.54
CA GLU A 8 -11.81 -0.29 4.28
C GLU A 8 -11.19 -1.08 3.12
N ILE A 9 -11.38 -2.41 3.11
CA ILE A 9 -10.92 -3.28 2.02
C ILE A 9 -11.52 -2.84 0.68
N ALA A 10 -12.81 -2.51 0.66
CA ALA A 10 -13.51 -2.07 -0.54
C ALA A 10 -13.27 -0.59 -0.92
N ASP A 11 -12.54 0.19 -0.12
CA ASP A 11 -12.32 1.62 -0.39
C ASP A 11 -11.32 1.80 -1.54
N LYS A 12 -11.83 2.20 -2.71
CA LYS A 12 -11.02 2.51 -3.89
C LYS A 12 -9.92 3.53 -3.56
N LYS A 13 -10.14 4.51 -2.67
CA LYS A 13 -9.09 5.50 -2.31
C LYS A 13 -7.80 4.84 -1.81
N LEU A 14 -7.89 3.62 -1.27
CA LEU A 14 -6.76 2.85 -0.76
C LEU A 14 -6.09 1.96 -1.80
N MET A 15 -6.71 1.74 -2.96
CA MET A 15 -6.21 0.87 -4.02
C MET A 15 -5.15 1.60 -4.85
N ALA A 16 -3.92 1.66 -4.34
CA ALA A 16 -2.82 2.40 -4.94
C ALA A 16 -2.48 1.89 -6.35
N PRO A 17 -2.23 2.78 -7.32
CA PRO A 17 -2.11 2.40 -8.72
C PRO A 17 -0.87 1.53 -9.00
N CYS A 18 0.17 1.65 -8.18
CA CYS A 18 1.39 0.84 -8.27
C CYS A 18 1.25 -0.56 -7.64
N GLY A 19 0.12 -0.90 -7.03
CA GLY A 19 -0.07 -2.16 -6.28
C GLY A 19 0.39 -2.08 -4.82
N LEU A 20 0.96 -0.96 -4.38
CA LEU A 20 1.27 -0.71 -2.98
C LEU A 20 0.02 -0.34 -2.18
N TYR A 21 -0.91 -1.29 -2.00
CA TYR A 21 -2.20 -1.08 -1.32
C TYR A 21 -2.04 -0.22 -0.05
N CYS A 22 -2.81 0.87 0.04
CA CYS A 22 -2.66 1.86 1.11
C CYS A 22 -3.21 1.36 2.44
N GLY A 23 -4.16 0.43 2.45
CA GLY A 23 -4.66 -0.17 3.70
C GLY A 23 -3.55 -0.82 4.51
N THR A 24 -2.47 -1.28 3.87
CA THR A 24 -1.30 -1.88 4.53
C THR A 24 -0.12 -0.91 4.66
N CYS A 25 -0.28 0.35 4.23
CA CYS A 25 0.75 1.38 4.34
C CYS A 25 0.84 1.92 5.78
N GLY A 26 2.05 1.98 6.33
CA GLY A 26 2.29 2.52 7.67
C GLY A 26 1.73 3.94 7.88
N VAL A 27 1.85 4.83 6.89
CA VAL A 27 1.38 6.23 7.00
C VAL A 27 -0.14 6.31 7.09
N TYR A 28 -0.84 5.53 6.27
CA TYR A 28 -2.30 5.44 6.31
C TYR A 28 -2.76 4.84 7.64
N ILE A 29 -2.19 3.70 8.05
CA ILE A 29 -2.49 3.04 9.32
C ILE A 29 -2.26 3.99 10.51
N ALA A 30 -1.15 4.73 10.52
CA ALA A 30 -0.86 5.70 11.58
C ALA A 30 -1.89 6.83 11.63
N THR A 31 -2.45 7.22 10.48
CA THR A 31 -3.52 8.22 10.38
C THR A 31 -4.85 7.65 10.86
N ARG A 32 -5.25 6.49 10.32
CA ARG A 32 -6.48 5.74 10.65
C ARG A 32 -6.59 5.45 12.15
N ASP A 33 -5.50 4.97 12.76
CA ASP A 33 -5.47 4.59 14.18
C ASP A 33 -5.17 5.79 15.11
N ASN A 34 -5.04 7.02 14.58
CA ASN A 34 -4.59 8.21 15.31
C ASN A 34 -3.29 7.96 16.13
N ASN A 35 -2.36 7.19 15.57
CA ASN A 35 -1.15 6.73 16.25
C ASN A 35 0.00 7.73 16.07
N LYS A 36 0.05 8.74 16.95
CA LYS A 36 1.07 9.80 16.93
C LYS A 36 2.50 9.28 17.02
N LYS A 37 2.75 8.24 17.83
CA LYS A 37 4.09 7.65 17.99
C LYS A 37 4.55 7.00 16.68
N PHE A 38 3.69 6.21 16.05
CA PHE A 38 4.03 5.54 14.80
C PHE A 38 4.21 6.56 13.67
N LYS A 39 3.36 7.58 13.61
CA LYS A 39 3.49 8.72 12.69
C LYS A 39 4.85 9.41 12.82
N ALA A 40 5.29 9.70 14.05
CA ALA A 40 6.61 10.33 14.28
C ALA A 40 7.78 9.45 13.83
N VAL A 41 7.71 8.14 14.06
CA VAL A 41 8.73 7.19 13.59
C VAL A 41 8.81 7.18 12.06
N LEU A 42 7.66 7.14 11.38
CA LEU A 42 7.62 7.18 9.91
C LEU A 42 8.12 8.51 9.35
N GLY A 43 7.75 9.63 9.99
CA GLY A 43 8.23 10.96 9.59
C GLY A 43 9.75 11.08 9.72
N GLY A 44 10.33 10.57 10.82
CA GLY A 44 11.79 10.50 10.98
C GLY A 44 12.47 9.60 9.96
N LEU A 45 11.87 8.45 9.63
CA LEU A 45 12.40 7.52 8.63
C LEU A 45 12.43 8.11 7.21
N TYR A 46 11.38 8.86 6.85
CA TYR A 46 11.22 9.39 5.50
C TYR A 46 11.60 10.87 5.35
N GLY A 47 12.00 11.53 6.43
CA GLY A 47 12.38 12.95 6.42
C GLY A 47 11.19 13.91 6.22
N THR A 48 9.98 13.52 6.62
CA THR A 48 8.76 14.33 6.50
C THR A 48 8.26 14.81 7.86
N ARG A 49 7.70 16.02 7.91
CA ARG A 49 7.10 16.53 9.15
C ARG A 49 5.85 15.71 9.53
N PRO A 50 5.44 15.67 10.80
CA PRO A 50 4.24 14.92 11.20
C PRO A 50 2.98 15.30 10.40
N GLU A 51 2.76 16.58 10.16
CA GLU A 51 1.66 17.12 9.34
C GLU A 51 1.74 16.73 7.85
N GLU A 52 2.93 16.37 7.37
CA GLU A 52 3.18 15.87 6.02
C GLU A 52 3.19 14.34 5.95
N THR A 53 3.12 13.66 7.12
CA THR A 53 3.19 12.21 7.31
C THR A 53 1.81 11.65 7.68
N GLU A 54 0.80 12.01 6.90
CA GLU A 54 -0.56 11.53 7.10
C GLU A 54 -1.32 11.46 5.78
N CYS A 55 -2.24 10.51 5.66
CA CYS A 55 -3.07 10.37 4.46
C CYS A 55 -4.37 9.58 4.70
N LEU A 56 -5.31 9.75 3.77
CA LEU A 56 -6.57 9.00 3.69
C LEU A 56 -6.66 8.16 2.41
N GLY A 57 -5.51 7.68 1.92
CA GLY A 57 -5.38 6.92 0.67
C GLY A 57 -4.81 7.74 -0.48
N CYS A 58 -4.06 7.11 -1.39
CA CYS A 58 -3.41 7.84 -2.48
C CYS A 58 -4.31 8.08 -3.70
N MET A 59 -5.43 7.36 -3.83
CA MET A 59 -6.39 7.52 -4.92
C MET A 59 -7.62 8.35 -4.50
N GLN A 60 -7.43 9.29 -3.57
CA GLN A 60 -8.44 10.31 -3.29
C GLN A 60 -8.72 11.15 -4.54
N ALA A 61 -9.97 11.61 -4.68
CA ALA A 61 -10.35 12.56 -5.70
C ALA A 61 -9.60 13.88 -5.52
N ASP A 62 -9.36 14.59 -6.62
CA ASP A 62 -8.73 15.90 -6.58
C ASP A 62 -9.77 17.02 -6.34
N PRO A 63 -9.47 18.01 -5.47
CA PRO A 63 -8.31 18.06 -4.59
C PRO A 63 -8.43 17.06 -3.41
N PRO A 64 -7.33 16.41 -2.99
CA PRO A 64 -7.38 15.43 -1.91
C PRO A 64 -7.55 16.10 -0.55
N GLU A 65 -8.33 15.49 0.35
CA GLU A 65 -8.53 15.97 1.72
C GLU A 65 -7.20 15.92 2.50
N LYS A 66 -6.52 14.77 2.48
CA LYS A 66 -5.25 14.58 3.19
C LYS A 66 -4.36 13.58 2.49
N LEU A 67 -3.25 14.05 1.92
CA LEU A 67 -2.35 13.24 1.12
C LEU A 67 -0.91 13.34 1.62
N TYR A 68 -0.28 12.18 1.79
CA TYR A 68 1.11 12.04 2.18
C TYR A 68 2.03 12.76 1.18
N ALA A 69 3.06 13.45 1.66
CA ALA A 69 3.94 14.27 0.82
C ALA A 69 4.51 13.50 -0.39
N PHE A 70 5.02 12.29 -0.19
CA PHE A 70 5.54 11.48 -1.31
C PHE A 70 4.45 11.02 -2.28
N CYS A 71 3.22 10.81 -1.81
CA CYS A 71 2.10 10.46 -2.70
C CYS A 71 1.63 11.67 -3.51
N ARG A 72 1.82 12.89 -3.00
CA ARG A 72 1.49 14.14 -3.71
C ARG A 72 2.37 14.36 -4.93
N ALA A 73 3.66 14.03 -4.83
CA ALA A 73 4.64 14.14 -5.91
C ALA A 73 4.87 12.82 -6.68
N CYS A 74 3.97 11.85 -6.57
CA CYS A 74 4.16 10.51 -7.14
C CYS A 74 3.87 10.49 -8.65
N THR A 75 4.90 10.28 -9.46
CA THR A 75 4.80 10.20 -10.94
C THR A 75 3.96 9.02 -11.43
N ILE A 76 3.85 7.93 -10.65
CA ILE A 76 3.03 6.78 -11.03
C ILE A 76 1.53 7.15 -10.99
N ARG A 77 1.11 7.98 -10.03
CA ARG A 77 -0.29 8.48 -9.95
C ARG A 77 -0.60 9.38 -11.15
N GLU A 78 0.32 10.28 -11.47
CA GLU A 78 0.21 11.15 -12.65
C GLU A 78 0.13 10.32 -13.95
N CYS A 79 1.00 9.31 -14.08
CA CYS A 79 1.04 8.43 -15.24
C CYS A 79 -0.29 7.69 -15.49
N VAL A 80 -0.89 7.07 -14.46
CA VAL A 80 -2.18 6.38 -14.65
C VAL A 80 -3.30 7.36 -14.98
N SER A 81 -3.32 8.55 -14.36
CA SER A 81 -4.29 9.59 -14.64
C SER A 81 -4.21 10.08 -16.09
N GLN A 82 -3.00 10.38 -16.59
CA GLN A 82 -2.77 10.82 -17.98
C GLN A 82 -3.17 9.75 -19.00
N LYS A 83 -3.00 8.47 -18.67
CA LYS A 83 -3.41 7.35 -19.53
C LYS A 83 -4.90 7.01 -19.45
N GLY A 84 -5.67 7.67 -18.58
CA GLY A 84 -7.07 7.31 -18.32
C GLY A 84 -7.23 5.97 -17.61
N TYR A 85 -6.16 5.48 -16.95
CA TYR A 85 -6.19 4.27 -16.16
C TYR A 85 -6.44 4.58 -14.69
N TYR A 86 -7.02 3.60 -14.00
CA TYR A 86 -7.10 3.60 -12.56
C TYR A 86 -5.80 3.09 -11.91
N SER A 87 -5.21 2.04 -12.47
CA SER A 87 -4.06 1.35 -11.86
C SER A 87 -3.19 0.67 -12.91
N CYS A 88 -1.93 0.40 -12.56
CA CYS A 88 -0.98 -0.29 -13.41
C CYS A 88 -1.43 -1.69 -13.84
N HIS A 89 -2.38 -2.31 -13.13
CA HIS A 89 -2.94 -3.60 -13.56
C HIS A 89 -3.60 -3.52 -14.94
N GLN A 90 -4.10 -2.35 -15.35
CA GLN A 90 -4.72 -2.08 -16.65
C GLN A 90 -3.70 -1.76 -17.75
N CYS A 91 -2.42 -1.55 -17.41
CA CYS A 91 -1.40 -1.12 -18.37
C CYS A 91 -0.67 -2.31 -19.01
N ASP A 92 -0.91 -2.56 -20.29
CA ASP A 92 -0.20 -3.54 -21.13
C ASP A 92 1.34 -3.48 -21.06
N GLN A 93 1.91 -2.28 -20.90
CA GLN A 93 3.35 -2.05 -20.78
C GLN A 93 3.95 -2.40 -19.40
N TRP A 94 3.15 -2.90 -18.44
CA TRP A 94 3.66 -3.26 -17.12
C TRP A 94 4.41 -4.62 -17.14
N PRO A 95 5.57 -4.75 -16.46
CA PRO A 95 6.26 -3.74 -15.67
C PRO A 95 7.10 -2.80 -16.55
N CYS A 96 6.92 -1.48 -16.40
CA CYS A 96 7.70 -0.46 -17.10
C CYS A 96 8.82 0.12 -16.21
N ASP A 97 9.62 1.02 -16.78
CA ASP A 97 10.78 1.63 -16.09
C ASP A 97 10.42 2.32 -14.77
N GLN A 98 9.25 2.95 -14.66
CA GLN A 98 8.81 3.56 -13.40
C GLN A 98 8.65 2.54 -12.26
N ILE A 99 8.37 1.28 -12.60
CA ILE A 99 8.23 0.18 -11.63
C ILE A 99 9.57 -0.51 -11.41
N THR A 100 10.30 -0.85 -12.49
CA THR A 100 11.56 -1.59 -12.39
C THR A 100 12.69 -0.76 -11.77
N THR A 101 12.65 0.57 -11.91
CA THR A 101 13.65 1.49 -11.31
C THR A 101 13.19 2.15 -10.01
N PHE A 102 12.02 1.77 -9.46
CA PHE A 102 11.48 2.38 -8.24
C PHE A 102 12.49 2.35 -7.07
N GLY A 103 12.75 3.53 -6.48
CA GLY A 103 13.89 3.74 -5.57
C GLY A 103 13.86 2.92 -4.27
N LEU A 104 12.68 2.47 -3.80
CA LEU A 104 12.57 1.65 -2.60
C LEU A 104 12.52 0.17 -3.00
N ALA A 105 13.58 -0.57 -2.70
CA ALA A 105 13.69 -2.00 -3.06
C ALA A 105 12.55 -2.85 -2.50
N THR A 106 12.16 -2.64 -1.23
CA THR A 106 10.99 -3.29 -0.62
C THR A 106 9.71 -2.97 -1.37
N GLY A 107 9.47 -1.70 -1.67
CA GLY A 107 8.31 -1.27 -2.46
C GLY A 107 8.29 -1.90 -3.84
N ARG A 108 9.42 -1.92 -4.55
CA ARG A 108 9.54 -2.54 -5.87
C ARG A 108 9.22 -4.04 -5.85
N ARG A 109 9.73 -4.79 -4.86
CA ARG A 109 9.38 -6.21 -4.68
C ARG A 109 7.88 -6.38 -4.48
N VAL A 110 7.25 -5.52 -3.67
CA VAL A 110 5.81 -5.58 -3.45
C VAL A 110 5.03 -5.30 -4.73
N MET A 111 5.40 -4.27 -5.48
CA MET A 111 4.77 -3.95 -6.77
C MET A 111 4.82 -5.14 -7.74
N GLN A 112 5.95 -5.85 -7.79
CA GLN A 112 6.18 -6.98 -8.68
C GLN A 112 5.27 -8.19 -8.43
N HIS A 113 4.77 -8.39 -7.20
CA HIS A 113 3.79 -9.45 -6.93
C HIS A 113 2.36 -8.93 -6.87
N ALA A 114 2.14 -7.71 -6.38
CA ALA A 114 0.81 -7.17 -6.12
C ALA A 114 0.05 -6.87 -7.42
N ILE A 115 0.71 -6.31 -8.45
CA ILE A 115 0.03 -6.01 -9.73
C ILE A 115 -0.36 -7.29 -10.50
N PRO A 116 0.49 -8.32 -10.62
CA PRO A 116 0.06 -9.60 -11.20
C PRO A 116 -1.11 -10.24 -10.45
N LEU A 117 -1.08 -10.22 -9.12
CA LEU A 117 -2.20 -10.72 -8.31
C LEU A 117 -3.49 -9.92 -8.57
N TRP A 118 -3.38 -8.60 -8.72
CA TRP A 118 -4.54 -7.77 -9.08
C TRP A 118 -5.12 -8.18 -10.44
N ARG A 119 -4.27 -8.39 -11.45
CA ARG A 119 -4.70 -8.89 -12.76
C ARG A 119 -5.40 -10.24 -12.68
N GLU A 120 -4.84 -11.17 -11.90
CA GLU A 120 -5.43 -12.49 -11.66
C GLU A 120 -6.84 -12.35 -11.09
N LYS A 121 -7.02 -11.56 -10.03
CA LYS A 121 -8.34 -11.38 -9.40
C LYS A 121 -9.34 -10.65 -10.27
N VAL A 122 -8.89 -9.70 -11.09
CA VAL A 122 -9.73 -9.04 -12.09
C VAL A 122 -10.14 -10.01 -13.20
N ALA A 123 -9.25 -10.89 -13.66
CA ALA A 123 -9.59 -11.93 -14.63
C ALA A 123 -10.59 -12.95 -14.06
N GLU A 124 -10.47 -13.29 -12.77
CA GLU A 124 -11.33 -14.27 -12.09
C GLU A 124 -12.72 -13.72 -11.75
N HIS A 125 -12.82 -12.43 -11.39
CA HIS A 125 -14.02 -11.87 -10.76
C HIS A 125 -14.59 -10.62 -11.45
N GLY A 126 -13.94 -10.13 -12.51
CA GLY A 126 -14.22 -8.81 -13.10
C GLY A 126 -13.52 -7.68 -12.33
N ASP A 127 -13.45 -6.49 -12.93
CA ASP A 127 -12.63 -5.36 -12.44
C ASP A 127 -12.97 -4.97 -10.99
N GLU A 128 -14.24 -4.69 -10.71
CA GLU A 128 -14.66 -4.18 -9.41
C GLU A 128 -14.47 -5.21 -8.29
N LYS A 129 -15.03 -6.41 -8.45
CA LYS A 129 -14.92 -7.48 -7.43
C LYS A 129 -13.48 -7.99 -7.32
N GLY A 130 -12.77 -8.10 -8.44
CA GLY A 130 -11.38 -8.50 -8.48
C GLY A 130 -10.47 -7.53 -7.75
N SER A 131 -10.72 -6.22 -7.86
CA SER A 131 -9.99 -5.20 -7.11
C SER A 131 -10.20 -5.31 -5.60
N ILE A 132 -11.42 -5.65 -5.15
CA ILE A 132 -11.72 -5.89 -3.74
C ILE A 132 -11.03 -7.16 -3.25
N GLU A 133 -11.06 -8.25 -4.02
CA GLU A 133 -10.39 -9.50 -3.64
C GLU A 133 -8.86 -9.39 -3.65
N TRP A 134 -8.30 -8.58 -4.54
CA TRP A 134 -6.90 -8.18 -4.50
C TRP A 134 -6.57 -7.43 -3.21
N ALA A 135 -7.33 -6.39 -2.86
CA ALA A 135 -7.12 -5.63 -1.62
C ALA A 135 -7.24 -6.53 -0.39
N ARG A 136 -8.21 -7.46 -0.38
CA ARG A 136 -8.38 -8.47 0.67
C ARG A 136 -7.16 -9.39 0.77
N ALA A 137 -6.60 -9.82 -0.35
CA ALA A 137 -5.39 -10.64 -0.39
C ALA A 137 -4.17 -9.88 0.14
N GLU A 138 -4.03 -8.60 -0.21
CA GLU A 138 -2.99 -7.73 0.36
C GLU A 138 -3.16 -7.61 1.88
N CYS A 139 -4.36 -7.37 2.42
CA CYS A 139 -4.58 -7.38 3.88
C CYS A 139 -4.19 -8.72 4.53
N ARG A 140 -4.60 -9.85 3.94
CA ARG A 140 -4.24 -11.19 4.45
C ARG A 140 -2.73 -11.39 4.52
N ARG A 141 -1.98 -10.92 3.54
CA ARG A 141 -0.50 -11.03 3.51
C ARG A 141 0.15 -10.43 4.75
N TYR A 142 -0.35 -9.30 5.25
CA TYR A 142 0.26 -8.59 6.38
C TYR A 142 -0.30 -9.02 7.74
N HIS A 143 -0.29 -10.32 8.01
CA HIS A 143 -0.45 -10.88 9.35
C HIS A 143 0.83 -11.59 9.77
N CYS A 144 1.14 -11.57 11.06
CA CYS A 144 2.25 -12.35 11.59
C CYS A 144 1.96 -13.85 11.38
N PRO A 145 2.87 -14.63 10.75
CA PRO A 145 2.62 -16.06 10.52
C PRO A 145 2.55 -16.88 11.81
N ASP A 146 3.16 -16.40 12.90
CA ASP A 146 3.17 -17.13 14.18
C ASP A 146 1.99 -16.82 15.08
N CYS A 147 1.59 -15.56 15.16
CA CYS A 147 0.56 -15.13 16.12
C CYS A 147 -0.69 -14.51 15.48
N GLY A 148 -0.73 -14.40 14.15
CA GLY A 148 -1.85 -13.84 13.41
C GLY A 148 -2.06 -12.34 13.60
N ASN A 149 -1.28 -11.63 14.43
CA ASN A 149 -1.52 -10.21 14.67
C ASN A 149 -1.28 -9.37 13.38
N PRO A 150 -2.15 -8.39 13.06
CA PRO A 150 -1.96 -7.49 11.92
C PRO A 150 -0.67 -6.69 11.94
N LEU A 151 -0.03 -6.62 10.78
CA LEU A 151 1.22 -5.93 10.47
C LEU A 151 1.02 -4.88 9.36
N PHE A 152 2.07 -4.19 9.00
CA PHE A 152 2.08 -3.20 7.91
C PHE A 152 3.20 -3.54 6.92
N ARG A 153 3.09 -3.03 5.70
CA ARG A 153 4.12 -3.16 4.68
C ARG A 153 5.45 -2.57 5.16
N GLY A 154 6.51 -3.36 5.08
CA GLY A 154 7.85 -3.05 5.57
C GLY A 154 8.10 -3.45 7.03
N ALA A 155 7.15 -4.11 7.70
CA ALA A 155 7.37 -4.62 9.05
C ALA A 155 8.56 -5.60 9.09
N GLN A 156 9.54 -5.31 9.95
CA GLN A 156 10.71 -6.18 10.15
C GLN A 156 10.51 -7.16 11.30
N ARG A 157 9.72 -6.78 12.31
CA ARG A 157 9.44 -7.59 13.50
C ARG A 157 7.98 -7.44 13.93
N CYS A 158 7.35 -8.54 14.30
CA CYS A 158 6.01 -8.49 14.89
C CYS A 158 6.07 -7.84 16.27
N ARG A 159 5.30 -6.77 16.48
CA ARG A 159 5.24 -6.09 17.79
C ARG A 159 4.52 -6.87 18.88
N ALA A 160 3.73 -7.89 18.52
CA ALA A 160 2.94 -8.67 19.46
C ALA A 160 3.74 -9.84 20.04
N CYS A 161 4.39 -10.64 19.20
CA CYS A 161 5.16 -11.82 19.62
C CYS A 161 6.68 -11.67 19.50
N GLY A 162 7.19 -10.61 18.86
CA GLY A 162 8.63 -10.37 18.71
C GLY A 162 9.33 -11.13 17.58
N ARG A 163 8.63 -12.01 16.84
CA ARG A 163 9.22 -12.73 15.69
C ARG A 163 9.70 -11.79 14.59
N SER A 164 10.85 -12.08 14.00
CA SER A 164 11.30 -11.47 12.75
C SER A 164 10.38 -11.89 11.60
N VAL A 165 9.90 -10.93 10.81
CA VAL A 165 8.94 -11.16 9.71
C VAL A 165 9.41 -10.56 8.39
N ALA A 166 10.62 -10.02 8.35
CA ALA A 166 11.17 -9.36 7.16
C ALA A 166 11.19 -10.33 5.96
N ASP A 167 11.77 -11.52 6.14
CA ASP A 167 11.94 -12.50 5.07
C ASP A 167 10.63 -13.17 4.63
N ASP A 168 9.62 -13.26 5.52
CA ASP A 168 8.29 -13.75 5.16
C ASP A 168 7.47 -12.71 4.36
N LEU A 169 7.78 -11.42 4.52
CA LEU A 169 7.04 -10.31 3.94
C LEU A 169 7.81 -9.65 2.80
N ASP A 170 8.47 -8.53 3.07
CA ASP A 170 8.96 -7.63 2.02
C ASP A 170 10.49 -7.67 1.87
N GLY A 171 11.15 -8.57 2.60
CA GLY A 171 12.60 -8.63 2.79
C GLY A 171 13.11 -7.58 3.78
N SER A 172 14.42 -7.64 4.05
CA SER A 172 15.11 -6.61 4.81
C SER A 172 15.21 -5.28 4.04
N LEU A 173 15.30 -4.20 4.81
CA LEU A 173 15.52 -2.83 4.31
C LEU A 173 16.97 -2.62 3.88
#